data_AF-A0AAW2N0J0-F1
#
_entry.id   AF-A0AAW2N0J0-F1
#
_cell.length_a   1.000
_cell.length_b   1.000
_cell.length_c   1.000
_cell.angle_alpha   90.00
_cell.angle_beta   90.00
_cell.angle_gamma   90.00
#
_symmetry.space_group_name_H-M   'P 1'
#
loop_
_entity.id
_entity.type
_entity.pdbx_description
1 polymer ?
#
loop_
_entity_poly.entity_id
_entity_poly.type
_entity_poly.pdbx_seq_one_letter_code
_entity_poly.pdbx_strand_id
1 'polypeptide(L)'
;MMAKHSEKFSVDFMMGGAAAVVAKSAAAPIERVKLLLQNQGELMKRGQLQRPYVGIGDCFRRVFREEGVSSFWRGNQANVIRYFPTQAFNFAFKGYYKSPFGCSKEKDGYVKWFAGNVASGSAAGATTSLFLYHLDYARTRLGTDARECPISGKRQFDGLIDVYRKTLSTDGIAGLYRGFGVSIFGITLYRGMYFGQLFSKLFLGWSVTTVSGVCAYPFDTLRRRMMLTSGQPVKYRSAMDAFLQIIRTEGFAALFRGVTANMLLGVAGAGVLAGYDQLYRIFTILQCSKRMQCLESFYDMRNGTTFAALMCKHFHRRSILPFLMQFWQFTILQCSKRMQCLESFYDMRNGTTFAALMWKRA
;
A
#
# COMPACT_ATOMS: atom_id res chain seq x y z
N MET A 1 22.90 19.64 10.83
CA MET A 1 21.75 18.78 11.21
C MET A 1 20.78 18.50 10.07
N MET A 2 20.42 19.47 9.22
CA MET A 2 19.46 19.25 8.11
C MET A 2 19.92 18.22 7.05
N ALA A 3 21.20 18.18 6.70
CA ALA A 3 21.73 17.20 5.73
C ALA A 3 21.53 15.74 6.18
N LYS A 4 21.78 15.44 7.46
CA LYS A 4 21.55 14.10 8.05
C LYS A 4 20.07 13.70 8.11
N HIS A 5 19.17 14.68 8.22
CA HIS A 5 17.73 14.42 8.22
C HIS A 5 17.22 14.14 6.79
N SER A 6 17.71 14.89 5.81
CA SER A 6 17.42 14.69 4.38
C SER A 6 17.91 13.32 3.90
N GLU A 7 19.15 12.94 4.24
CA GLU A 7 19.74 11.65 3.85
C GLU A 7 18.97 10.46 4.42
N LYS A 8 18.55 10.53 5.69
CA LYS A 8 17.73 9.50 6.33
C LYS A 8 16.35 9.38 5.65
N PHE A 9 15.71 10.51 5.35
CA PHE A 9 14.43 10.53 4.64
C PHE A 9 14.55 9.91 3.24
N SER A 10 15.57 10.26 2.47
CA SER A 10 15.81 9.69 1.14
C SER A 10 16.04 8.18 1.18
N VAL A 11 16.83 7.69 2.14
CA VAL A 11 17.06 6.24 2.31
C VAL A 11 15.75 5.52 2.65
N ASP A 12 14.98 6.05 3.61
CA ASP A 12 13.69 5.43 3.99
C ASP A 12 12.68 5.42 2.85
N PHE A 13 12.61 6.53 2.09
CA PHE A 13 11.72 6.67 0.94
C PHE A 13 12.09 5.68 -0.17
N MET A 14 13.38 5.53 -0.47
CA MET A 14 13.86 4.58 -1.48
C MET A 14 13.65 3.13 -1.06
N MET A 15 13.92 2.80 0.21
CA MET A 15 13.69 1.46 0.75
C MET A 15 12.20 1.11 0.76
N GLY A 16 11.34 2.01 1.24
CA GLY A 16 9.88 1.84 1.19
C GLY A 16 9.35 1.74 -0.24
N GLY A 17 9.92 2.52 -1.16
CA GLY A 17 9.69 2.43 -2.60
C GLY A 17 9.99 1.05 -3.15
N ALA A 18 11.23 0.56 -2.98
CA ALA A 18 11.65 -0.75 -3.46
C ALA A 18 10.79 -1.88 -2.88
N ALA A 19 10.51 -1.85 -1.59
CA ALA A 19 9.62 -2.79 -0.91
C ALA A 19 8.24 -2.86 -1.58
N ALA A 20 7.67 -1.70 -1.84
CA ALA A 20 6.36 -1.61 -2.46
C ALA A 20 6.36 -2.05 -3.92
N VAL A 21 7.42 -1.77 -4.68
CA VAL A 21 7.57 -2.30 -6.05
C VAL A 21 7.56 -3.82 -6.03
N VAL A 22 8.32 -4.45 -5.12
CA VAL A 22 8.34 -5.91 -4.95
C VAL A 22 6.95 -6.41 -4.55
N ALA A 23 6.32 -5.80 -3.55
CA ALA A 23 4.99 -6.20 -3.08
C ALA A 23 3.90 -6.08 -4.17
N LYS A 24 3.87 -4.97 -4.90
CA LYS A 24 2.93 -4.76 -6.00
C LYS A 24 3.19 -5.71 -7.16
N SER A 25 4.44 -6.04 -7.44
CA SER A 25 4.80 -6.98 -8.50
C SER A 25 4.45 -8.42 -8.13
N ALA A 26 4.65 -8.83 -6.88
CA ALA A 26 4.21 -10.13 -6.38
C ALA A 26 2.67 -10.28 -6.42
N ALA A 27 1.96 -9.20 -6.10
CA ALA A 27 0.50 -9.16 -6.10
C ALA A 27 -0.14 -8.89 -7.48
N ALA A 28 0.64 -8.55 -8.51
CA ALA A 28 0.12 -8.16 -9.82
C ALA A 28 -0.74 -9.24 -10.51
N PRO A 29 -0.40 -10.55 -10.48
CA PRO A 29 -1.20 -11.58 -11.13
C PRO A 29 -2.63 -11.68 -10.60
N ILE A 30 -2.80 -11.72 -9.27
CA ILE A 30 -4.12 -11.79 -8.64
C ILE A 30 -4.90 -10.48 -8.85
N GLU A 31 -4.21 -9.34 -8.86
CA GLU A 31 -4.82 -8.05 -9.15
C GLU A 31 -5.35 -7.97 -10.60
N ARG A 32 -4.61 -8.52 -11.57
CA ARG A 32 -5.10 -8.60 -12.95
C ARG A 32 -6.33 -9.50 -13.06
N VAL A 33 -6.33 -10.67 -12.42
CA VAL A 33 -7.49 -11.58 -12.41
C VAL A 33 -8.72 -10.91 -11.76
N LYS A 34 -8.53 -10.17 -10.67
CA LYS A 34 -9.60 -9.32 -10.10
C LYS A 34 -10.17 -8.39 -11.16
N LEU A 35 -9.33 -7.62 -11.84
CA LEU A 35 -9.77 -6.63 -12.83
C LEU A 35 -10.54 -7.26 -14.01
N LEU A 36 -10.09 -8.42 -14.50
CA LEU A 36 -10.79 -9.15 -15.56
C LEU A 36 -12.15 -9.65 -15.10
N LEU A 37 -12.24 -10.28 -13.92
CA LEU A 37 -13.50 -10.76 -13.35
C LEU A 37 -14.50 -9.63 -13.07
N GLN A 38 -14.02 -8.52 -12.51
CA GLN A 38 -14.84 -7.37 -12.14
C GLN A 38 -15.46 -6.67 -13.36
N ASN A 39 -14.70 -6.63 -14.47
CA ASN A 39 -15.06 -5.87 -15.66
C ASN A 39 -15.53 -6.72 -16.84
N GLN A 40 -15.67 -8.03 -16.66
CA GLN A 40 -16.02 -8.96 -17.75
C GLN A 40 -17.28 -8.57 -18.53
N GLY A 41 -18.29 -7.99 -17.88
CA GLY A 41 -19.49 -7.52 -18.58
C GLY A 41 -19.21 -6.42 -19.60
N GLU A 42 -18.30 -5.50 -19.29
CA GLU A 42 -17.86 -4.46 -20.22
C GLU A 42 -16.94 -5.02 -21.31
N LEU A 43 -16.15 -6.05 -21.01
CA LEU A 43 -15.32 -6.73 -22.01
C LEU A 43 -16.18 -7.48 -23.03
N MET A 44 -17.28 -8.11 -22.58
CA MET A 44 -18.24 -8.79 -23.45
C MET A 44 -18.95 -7.81 -24.39
N LYS A 45 -19.40 -6.66 -23.87
CA LYS A 45 -20.04 -5.61 -24.69
C LYS A 45 -19.15 -5.08 -25.82
N ARG A 46 -17.82 -5.18 -25.67
CA ARG A 46 -16.83 -4.75 -26.67
C ARG A 46 -16.40 -5.86 -27.61
N GLY A 47 -16.87 -7.08 -27.40
CA GLY A 47 -16.35 -8.25 -28.10
C GLY A 47 -14.89 -8.59 -27.75
N GLN A 48 -14.37 -8.12 -26.60
CA GLN A 48 -13.04 -8.46 -26.07
C GLN A 48 -13.05 -9.73 -25.21
N LEU A 49 -14.24 -10.25 -24.89
CA LEU A 49 -14.43 -11.48 -24.15
C LEU A 49 -15.64 -12.21 -24.75
N GLN A 50 -15.46 -13.43 -25.25
CA GLN A 50 -16.57 -14.16 -25.89
C GLN A 50 -17.50 -14.80 -24.87
N ARG A 51 -16.93 -15.34 -23.79
CA ARG A 51 -17.66 -16.05 -22.74
C ARG A 51 -17.25 -15.56 -21.36
N PRO A 52 -18.20 -15.40 -20.43
CA PRO A 52 -17.91 -14.95 -19.08
C PRO A 52 -16.98 -15.95 -18.37
N TYR A 53 -16.20 -15.43 -17.43
CA TYR A 53 -15.36 -16.25 -16.57
C TYR A 53 -16.21 -16.88 -15.47
N VAL A 54 -16.08 -18.20 -15.29
CA VAL A 54 -16.83 -18.93 -14.24
C VAL A 54 -16.31 -18.59 -12.85
N GLY A 55 -15.01 -18.32 -12.72
CA GLY A 55 -14.38 -17.98 -11.45
C GLY A 55 -12.90 -17.66 -11.58
N ILE A 56 -12.23 -17.55 -10.43
CA ILE A 56 -10.80 -17.18 -10.34
C ILE A 56 -9.92 -18.20 -11.06
N GLY A 57 -10.11 -19.50 -10.80
CA GLY A 57 -9.31 -20.57 -11.42
C GLY A 57 -9.47 -20.64 -12.94
N ASP A 58 -10.72 -20.49 -13.44
CA ASP A 58 -10.98 -20.46 -14.88
C ASP A 58 -10.32 -19.24 -15.55
N CYS A 59 -10.41 -18.06 -14.91
CA CYS A 59 -9.75 -16.85 -15.40
C CYS A 59 -8.22 -17.01 -15.44
N PHE A 60 -7.59 -17.55 -14.39
CA PHE A 60 -6.15 -17.85 -14.40
C PHE A 60 -5.78 -18.82 -15.52
N ARG A 61 -6.51 -19.93 -15.65
CA ARG A 61 -6.24 -20.95 -16.68
C ARG A 61 -6.34 -20.38 -18.09
N ARG A 62 -7.38 -19.60 -18.37
CA ARG A 62 -7.61 -18.98 -19.69
C ARG A 62 -6.54 -17.94 -20.00
N VAL A 63 -6.25 -17.02 -19.09
CA VAL A 63 -5.19 -16.01 -19.30
C VAL A 63 -3.83 -16.68 -19.51
N PHE A 64 -3.50 -17.72 -18.74
CA PHE A 64 -2.26 -18.47 -18.92
C PHE A 64 -2.18 -19.14 -20.30
N ARG A 65 -3.26 -19.79 -20.76
CA ARG A 65 -3.30 -20.52 -22.03
C ARG A 65 -3.37 -19.60 -23.27
N GLU A 66 -4.13 -18.52 -23.17
CA GLU A 66 -4.43 -17.64 -24.31
C GLU A 66 -3.43 -16.48 -24.45
N GLU A 67 -2.86 -15.98 -23.33
CA GLU A 67 -1.97 -14.82 -23.35
C GLU A 67 -0.55 -15.08 -22.86
N GLY A 68 -0.32 -16.18 -22.13
CA GLY A 68 0.96 -16.53 -21.54
C GLY A 68 1.24 -15.86 -20.18
N VAL A 69 2.32 -16.30 -19.53
CA VAL A 69 2.66 -15.95 -18.14
C VAL A 69 2.98 -14.47 -17.96
N SER A 70 3.75 -13.86 -18.87
CA SER A 70 4.14 -12.44 -18.77
C SER A 70 2.93 -11.51 -18.78
N SER A 71 1.79 -11.99 -19.29
CA SER A 71 0.54 -11.26 -19.33
C SER A 71 0.07 -10.88 -17.93
N PHE A 72 0.28 -11.71 -16.90
CA PHE A 72 -0.21 -11.40 -15.54
C PHE A 72 0.30 -10.08 -14.96
N TRP A 73 1.42 -9.53 -15.44
CA TRP A 73 1.99 -8.24 -15.02
C TRP A 73 1.57 -7.04 -15.87
N ARG A 74 0.67 -7.23 -16.83
CA ARG A 74 0.20 -6.14 -17.69
C ARG A 74 -0.50 -5.05 -16.86
N GLY A 75 -0.08 -3.80 -17.07
CA GLY A 75 -0.55 -2.66 -16.28
C GLY A 75 0.15 -2.49 -14.92
N ASN A 76 1.04 -3.42 -14.51
CA ASN A 76 1.79 -3.29 -13.26
C ASN A 76 2.72 -2.07 -13.25
N GLN A 77 3.28 -1.69 -14.40
CA GLN A 77 4.07 -0.47 -14.56
C GLN A 77 3.35 0.79 -14.02
N ALA A 78 2.05 0.90 -14.27
CA ALA A 78 1.25 2.01 -13.74
C ALA A 78 1.07 1.92 -12.21
N ASN A 79 1.03 0.72 -11.61
CA ASN A 79 1.04 0.57 -10.14
C ASN A 79 2.35 1.08 -9.54
N VAL A 80 3.45 0.66 -10.14
CA VAL A 80 4.81 0.94 -9.65
C VAL A 80 5.05 2.45 -9.71
N ILE A 81 4.78 3.07 -10.86
CA ILE A 81 4.90 4.52 -11.03
C ILE A 81 3.99 5.26 -10.05
N ARG A 82 2.75 4.81 -9.86
CA ARG A 82 1.78 5.46 -8.97
C ARG A 82 2.22 5.45 -7.49
N TYR A 83 3.04 4.50 -7.07
CA TYR A 83 3.43 4.39 -5.66
C TYR A 83 4.20 5.63 -5.17
N PHE A 84 5.24 6.05 -5.89
CA PHE A 84 6.10 7.16 -5.43
C PHE A 84 5.34 8.48 -5.27
N PRO A 85 4.52 8.94 -6.25
CA PRO A 85 3.70 10.12 -6.08
C PRO A 85 2.66 9.97 -4.98
N THR A 86 2.08 8.77 -4.80
CA THR A 86 1.12 8.52 -3.70
C THR A 86 1.78 8.73 -2.35
N GLN A 87 3.02 8.27 -2.16
CA GLN A 87 3.75 8.48 -0.91
C GLN A 87 4.14 9.95 -0.71
N ALA A 88 4.57 10.63 -1.77
CA ALA A 88 4.86 12.06 -1.70
C ALA A 88 3.62 12.86 -1.26
N PHE A 89 2.46 12.61 -1.87
CA PHE A 89 1.21 13.27 -1.49
C PHE A 89 0.70 12.88 -0.11
N ASN A 90 0.83 11.61 0.29
CA ASN A 90 0.51 11.19 1.65
C ASN A 90 1.35 11.95 2.68
N PHE A 91 2.65 12.13 2.44
CA PHE A 91 3.51 12.91 3.32
C PHE A 91 3.10 14.40 3.36
N ALA A 92 2.87 15.01 2.19
CA ALA A 92 2.50 16.42 2.08
C ALA A 92 1.13 16.72 2.73
N PHE A 93 0.12 15.87 2.49
CA PHE A 93 -1.27 16.14 2.87
C PHE A 93 -1.66 15.65 4.27
N LYS A 94 -0.90 14.72 4.87
CA LYS A 94 -1.20 14.18 6.20
C LYS A 94 -1.19 15.26 7.29
N GLY A 95 -0.29 16.24 7.21
CA GLY A 95 -0.28 17.40 8.12
C GLY A 95 -1.38 18.42 7.76
N TYR A 96 -1.52 18.72 6.47
CA TYR A 96 -2.40 19.77 5.95
C TYR A 96 -3.88 19.54 6.30
N TYR A 97 -4.41 18.33 6.10
CA TYR A 97 -5.83 18.05 6.38
C TYR A 97 -6.12 17.62 7.81
N LYS A 98 -5.10 17.21 8.58
CA LYS A 98 -5.28 16.85 9.99
C LYS A 98 -5.40 18.08 10.90
N SER A 99 -4.79 19.20 10.52
CA SER A 99 -4.86 20.46 11.27
C SER A 99 -6.27 21.10 11.32
N PRO A 100 -7.01 21.25 10.21
CA PRO A 100 -8.34 21.89 10.24
C PRO A 100 -9.47 20.99 10.76
N PHE A 101 -9.31 19.66 10.71
CA PHE A 101 -10.34 18.69 11.12
C PHE A 101 -9.92 17.85 12.35
N GLY A 102 -8.87 18.27 13.05
CA GLY A 102 -8.27 17.54 14.17
C GLY A 102 -9.09 17.65 15.45
N CYS A 103 -10.23 16.97 15.51
CA CYS A 103 -11.01 16.84 16.75
C CYS A 103 -10.40 15.77 17.65
N SER A 104 -10.43 15.97 18.98
CA SER A 104 -10.05 14.94 19.96
C SER A 104 -11.29 14.20 20.46
N LYS A 105 -11.19 12.88 20.61
CA LYS A 105 -12.29 12.04 21.13
C LYS A 105 -12.72 12.46 22.54
N GLU A 106 -11.77 12.91 23.34
CA GLU A 106 -11.97 13.30 24.75
C GLU A 106 -12.54 14.72 24.89
N LYS A 107 -12.17 15.64 23.99
CA LYS A 107 -12.58 17.06 24.08
C LYS A 107 -13.84 17.38 23.30
N ASP A 108 -14.01 16.78 22.12
CA ASP A 108 -15.06 17.15 21.16
C ASP A 108 -16.16 16.09 21.02
N GLY A 109 -15.99 14.94 21.68
CA GLY A 109 -16.89 13.80 21.60
C GLY A 109 -16.66 12.92 20.36
N TYR A 110 -17.15 11.68 20.44
CA TYR A 110 -16.89 10.64 19.43
C TYR A 110 -17.37 11.01 18.03
N VAL A 111 -18.57 11.60 17.91
CA VAL A 111 -19.18 11.93 16.61
C VAL A 111 -18.36 12.98 15.86
N LYS A 112 -17.91 14.04 16.54
CA LYS A 112 -17.06 15.08 15.92
C LYS A 112 -15.69 14.54 15.55
N TRP A 113 -15.08 13.73 16.43
CA TRP A 113 -13.83 13.02 16.11
C TRP A 113 -13.96 12.11 14.89
N PHE A 114 -15.04 11.33 14.81
CA PHE A 114 -15.30 10.44 13.69
C PHE A 114 -15.51 11.23 12.39
N ALA A 115 -16.38 12.24 12.42
CA ALA A 115 -16.65 13.10 11.27
C ALA A 115 -15.37 13.82 10.79
N GLY A 116 -14.55 14.34 11.71
CA GLY A 116 -13.27 15.00 11.39
C GLY A 116 -12.25 14.06 10.74
N ASN A 117 -12.13 12.82 11.23
CA ASN A 117 -11.23 11.82 10.61
C ASN A 117 -11.70 11.36 9.24
N VAL A 118 -13.02 11.18 9.05
CA VAL A 118 -13.58 10.84 7.74
C VAL A 118 -13.40 12.00 6.78
N ALA A 119 -13.72 13.23 7.18
CA ALA A 119 -13.59 14.43 6.35
C ALA A 119 -12.14 14.71 5.94
N SER A 120 -11.21 14.77 6.90
CA SER A 120 -9.78 14.95 6.61
C SER A 120 -9.23 13.85 5.72
N GLY A 121 -9.65 12.62 5.98
CA GLY A 121 -9.22 11.46 5.23
C GLY A 121 -9.71 11.45 3.79
N SER A 122 -10.99 11.76 3.59
CA SER A 122 -11.60 11.89 2.28
C SER A 122 -11.03 13.07 1.50
N ALA A 123 -10.79 14.21 2.14
CA ALA A 123 -10.17 15.38 1.51
C ALA A 123 -8.75 15.07 1.03
N ALA A 124 -7.91 14.48 1.89
CA ALA A 124 -6.57 14.04 1.50
C ALA A 124 -6.60 12.99 0.36
N GLY A 125 -7.55 12.05 0.43
CA GLY A 125 -7.75 11.04 -0.60
C GLY A 125 -8.22 11.62 -1.94
N ALA A 126 -9.13 12.59 -1.91
CA ALA A 126 -9.66 13.28 -3.08
C ALA A 126 -8.56 14.11 -3.76
N THR A 127 -7.77 14.87 -3.00
CA THR A 127 -6.64 15.65 -3.55
C THR A 127 -5.57 14.75 -4.14
N THR A 128 -5.21 13.66 -3.45
CA THR A 128 -4.27 12.66 -4.02
C THR A 128 -4.84 12.05 -5.31
N SER A 129 -6.13 11.71 -5.31
CA SER A 129 -6.81 11.17 -6.48
C SER A 129 -6.84 12.20 -7.61
N LEU A 130 -7.03 13.49 -7.34
CA LEU A 130 -7.03 14.53 -8.36
C LEU A 130 -5.74 14.49 -9.20
N PHE A 131 -4.60 14.30 -8.56
CA PHE A 131 -3.32 14.17 -9.26
C PHE A 131 -3.08 12.79 -9.85
N LEU A 132 -3.55 11.71 -9.22
CA LEU A 132 -3.13 10.33 -9.57
C LEU A 132 -4.20 9.49 -10.27
N TYR A 133 -5.41 9.99 -10.44
CA TYR A 133 -6.52 9.23 -11.02
C TYR A 133 -6.22 8.76 -12.45
N HIS A 134 -5.55 9.59 -13.24
CA HIS A 134 -5.12 9.26 -14.59
C HIS A 134 -4.23 8.00 -14.66
N LEU A 135 -3.39 7.72 -13.65
CA LEU A 135 -2.59 6.50 -13.55
C LEU A 135 -3.45 5.28 -13.17
N ASP A 136 -4.44 5.46 -12.29
CA ASP A 136 -5.42 4.40 -11.97
C ASP A 136 -6.27 4.03 -13.20
N TYR A 137 -6.65 5.02 -14.00
CA TYR A 137 -7.32 4.81 -15.27
C TYR A 137 -6.46 3.97 -16.21
N ALA A 138 -5.21 4.39 -16.43
CA ALA A 138 -4.33 3.69 -17.37
C ALA A 138 -3.97 2.28 -16.91
N ARG A 139 -3.78 2.08 -15.60
CA ARG A 139 -3.68 0.77 -14.96
C ARG A 139 -4.88 -0.11 -15.29
N THR A 140 -6.08 0.40 -15.09
CA THR A 140 -7.33 -0.35 -15.30
C THR A 140 -7.45 -0.78 -16.75
N ARG A 141 -7.26 0.16 -17.69
CA ARG A 141 -7.34 -0.10 -19.14
C ARG A 141 -6.34 -1.18 -19.58
N LEU A 142 -5.09 -1.08 -19.14
CA LEU A 142 -4.07 -2.08 -19.48
C LEU A 142 -4.31 -3.44 -18.81
N GLY A 143 -4.76 -3.45 -17.56
CA GLY A 143 -5.00 -4.68 -16.80
C GLY A 143 -6.20 -5.48 -17.30
N THR A 144 -7.20 -4.82 -17.88
CA THR A 144 -8.38 -5.47 -18.47
C THR A 144 -8.24 -5.76 -19.96
N ASP A 145 -7.16 -5.31 -20.60
CA ASP A 145 -6.91 -5.51 -22.03
C ASP A 145 -6.49 -6.96 -22.28
N ALA A 146 -7.47 -7.77 -22.70
CA ALA A 146 -7.31 -9.18 -23.03
C ALA A 146 -7.08 -9.38 -24.54
N ARG A 147 -6.41 -10.49 -24.91
CA ARG A 147 -6.13 -10.80 -26.33
C ARG A 147 -7.27 -11.45 -27.10
N GLU A 148 -8.47 -11.58 -26.53
CA GLU A 148 -9.62 -12.16 -27.24
C GLU A 148 -10.27 -11.15 -28.21
N CYS A 149 -9.56 -10.78 -29.28
CA CYS A 149 -10.18 -10.26 -30.49
C CYS A 149 -10.11 -11.35 -31.57
N PRO A 150 -11.24 -11.99 -31.94
CA PRO A 150 -11.27 -13.08 -32.92
C PRO A 150 -10.85 -12.67 -34.35
N ILE A 151 -10.71 -11.37 -34.64
CA ILE A 151 -10.44 -10.87 -36.01
C ILE A 151 -8.96 -10.47 -36.20
N SER A 152 -8.16 -10.34 -35.13
CA SER A 152 -6.76 -9.87 -35.29
C SER A 152 -5.75 -10.37 -34.25
N GLY A 153 -6.18 -10.92 -33.10
CA GLY A 153 -5.26 -11.33 -32.02
C GLY A 153 -4.41 -10.19 -31.42
N LYS A 154 -4.67 -8.94 -31.82
CA LYS A 154 -3.98 -7.74 -31.35
C LYS A 154 -4.70 -7.13 -30.15
N ARG A 155 -3.91 -6.64 -29.21
CA ARG A 155 -4.38 -5.95 -28.00
C ARG A 155 -4.92 -4.56 -28.37
N GLN A 156 -5.79 -4.01 -27.52
CA GLN A 156 -6.31 -2.65 -27.74
C GLN A 156 -5.21 -1.60 -27.57
N PHE A 157 -4.28 -1.83 -26.63
CA PHE A 157 -3.21 -0.90 -26.31
C PHE A 157 -1.84 -1.56 -26.41
N ASP A 158 -0.81 -0.83 -26.79
CA ASP A 158 0.56 -1.34 -26.80
C ASP A 158 1.27 -1.08 -25.45
N GLY A 159 0.93 0.02 -24.79
CA GLY A 159 1.54 0.41 -23.52
C GLY A 159 0.86 1.58 -22.83
N LEU A 160 1.52 2.10 -21.80
CA LEU A 160 0.99 3.19 -20.97
C LEU A 160 0.74 4.47 -21.78
N ILE A 161 1.73 4.89 -22.57
CA ILE A 161 1.65 6.10 -23.41
C ILE A 161 0.56 5.96 -24.46
N ASP A 162 0.38 4.78 -25.04
CA ASP A 162 -0.65 4.51 -26.03
C ASP A 162 -2.07 4.62 -25.44
N VAL A 163 -2.28 4.21 -24.19
CA VAL A 163 -3.55 4.47 -23.46
C VAL A 163 -3.84 5.96 -23.37
N TYR A 164 -2.85 6.77 -23.00
CA TYR A 164 -3.02 8.21 -22.92
C TYR A 164 -3.31 8.81 -24.30
N ARG A 165 -2.50 8.47 -25.32
CA ARG A 165 -2.66 8.98 -26.69
C ARG A 165 -4.06 8.70 -27.23
N LYS A 166 -4.47 7.42 -27.22
CA LYS A 166 -5.79 6.99 -27.74
C LYS A 166 -6.95 7.58 -26.94
N THR A 167 -6.83 7.66 -25.61
CA THR A 167 -7.92 8.23 -24.78
C THR A 167 -8.05 9.73 -24.98
N LEU A 168 -6.93 10.46 -25.02
CA LEU A 168 -6.91 11.90 -25.22
C LEU A 168 -7.44 12.27 -26.61
N SER A 169 -7.13 11.49 -27.65
CA SER A 169 -7.65 11.73 -28.99
C SER A 169 -9.15 11.49 -29.13
N THR A 170 -9.74 10.58 -28.35
CA THR A 170 -11.18 10.26 -28.46
C THR A 170 -12.06 11.03 -27.49
N ASP A 171 -11.65 11.13 -26.22
CA ASP A 171 -12.47 11.61 -25.11
C ASP A 171 -11.82 12.78 -24.34
N GLY A 172 -10.61 13.20 -24.73
CA GLY A 172 -9.85 14.23 -24.03
C GLY A 172 -9.57 13.90 -22.56
N ILE A 173 -9.34 14.94 -21.76
CA ILE A 173 -9.03 14.82 -20.33
C ILE A 173 -10.20 14.22 -19.54
N ALA A 174 -11.44 14.51 -19.95
CA ALA A 174 -12.64 13.95 -19.34
C ALA A 174 -12.68 12.41 -19.43
N GLY A 175 -12.10 11.83 -20.48
CA GLY A 175 -11.94 10.38 -20.62
C GLY A 175 -11.05 9.76 -19.56
N LEU A 176 -9.96 10.43 -19.17
CA LEU A 176 -9.01 9.96 -18.15
C LEU A 176 -9.59 10.04 -16.74
N TYR A 177 -10.51 10.98 -16.48
CA TYR A 177 -11.14 11.22 -15.18
C TYR A 177 -12.55 10.61 -15.05
N ARG A 178 -12.97 9.77 -16.01
CA ARG A 178 -14.29 9.15 -15.96
C ARG A 178 -14.42 8.22 -14.73
N GLY A 179 -15.48 8.41 -13.95
CA GLY A 179 -15.72 7.70 -12.69
C GLY A 179 -15.10 8.36 -11.44
N PHE A 180 -14.50 9.56 -11.57
CA PHE A 180 -13.84 10.25 -10.45
C PHE A 180 -14.77 10.50 -9.25
N GLY A 181 -16.00 10.96 -9.49
CA GLY A 181 -16.98 11.18 -8.41
C GLY A 181 -17.31 9.90 -7.63
N VAL A 182 -17.49 8.78 -8.33
CA VAL A 182 -17.71 7.46 -7.72
C VAL A 182 -16.52 7.03 -6.87
N SER A 183 -15.31 7.35 -7.33
CA SER A 183 -14.09 7.08 -6.57
C SER A 183 -14.05 7.84 -5.24
N ILE A 184 -14.36 9.13 -5.24
CA ILE A 184 -14.35 9.94 -4.02
C ILE A 184 -15.39 9.39 -3.04
N PHE A 185 -16.59 9.09 -3.52
CA PHE A 185 -17.64 8.50 -2.69
C PHE A 185 -17.19 7.16 -2.09
N GLY A 186 -16.60 6.28 -2.92
CA GLY A 186 -16.07 4.99 -2.46
C GLY A 186 -14.97 5.12 -1.40
N ILE A 187 -14.06 6.10 -1.53
CA ILE A 187 -13.03 6.39 -0.52
C ILE A 187 -13.68 6.85 0.79
N THR A 188 -14.66 7.76 0.72
CA THR A 188 -15.37 8.26 1.90
C THR A 188 -16.13 7.15 2.61
N LEU A 189 -16.85 6.31 1.87
CA LEU A 189 -17.58 5.18 2.44
C LEU A 189 -16.62 4.15 3.08
N TYR A 190 -15.54 3.81 2.39
CA TYR A 190 -14.52 2.89 2.91
C TYR A 190 -13.91 3.42 4.23
N ARG A 191 -13.53 4.71 4.29
CA ARG A 191 -12.99 5.32 5.50
C ARG A 191 -14.04 5.42 6.61
N GLY A 192 -15.27 5.80 6.26
CA GLY A 192 -16.39 5.88 7.20
C GLY A 192 -16.65 4.54 7.87
N MET A 193 -16.67 3.44 7.12
CA MET A 193 -16.84 2.11 7.71
C MET A 193 -15.59 1.63 8.47
N TYR A 194 -14.40 1.90 7.95
CA TYR A 194 -13.16 1.52 8.62
C TYR A 194 -13.02 2.15 10.01
N PHE A 195 -13.33 3.44 10.16
CA PHE A 195 -13.30 4.12 11.46
C PHE A 195 -14.59 3.97 12.27
N GLY A 196 -15.71 3.68 11.60
CA GLY A 196 -17.06 3.70 12.17
C GLY A 196 -17.54 2.36 12.68
N GLN A 197 -16.84 1.26 12.40
CA GLN A 197 -17.08 -0.05 12.99
C GLN A 197 -16.73 -0.04 14.49
N LEU A 198 -17.58 0.66 15.25
CA LEU A 198 -17.60 0.78 16.70
C LEU A 198 -18.14 -0.49 17.37
N PHE A 199 -18.91 -1.30 16.64
CA PHE A 199 -19.69 -2.42 17.18
C PHE A 199 -18.94 -3.72 17.44
N SER A 200 -17.66 -3.83 17.08
CA SER A 200 -16.92 -5.07 17.34
C SER A 200 -15.51 -4.79 17.82
N LYS A 201 -15.38 -4.60 19.14
CA LYS A 201 -14.12 -4.82 19.89
C LYS A 201 -13.56 -6.25 19.74
N LEU A 202 -14.16 -7.10 18.91
CA LEU A 202 -13.96 -8.55 18.88
C LEU A 202 -13.27 -9.08 17.62
N PHE A 203 -13.11 -8.30 16.55
CA PHE A 203 -12.51 -8.83 15.33
C PHE A 203 -11.15 -8.20 15.00
N LEU A 204 -10.14 -9.06 14.82
CA LEU A 204 -8.79 -8.74 14.33
C LEU A 204 -8.86 -7.80 13.12
N GLY A 205 -8.00 -6.78 13.02
CA GLY A 205 -8.07 -5.71 12.00
C GLY A 205 -8.18 -6.12 10.52
N TRP A 206 -7.94 -7.39 10.20
CA TRP A 206 -8.25 -7.97 8.89
C TRP A 206 -9.76 -8.04 8.58
N SER A 207 -10.60 -8.35 9.57
CA SER A 207 -12.07 -8.37 9.40
C SER A 207 -12.62 -6.99 9.08
N VAL A 208 -12.14 -5.95 9.74
CA VAL A 208 -12.58 -4.55 9.57
C VAL A 208 -12.28 -4.10 8.16
N THR A 209 -11.07 -4.40 7.69
CA THR A 209 -10.62 -4.10 6.32
C THR A 209 -11.45 -4.86 5.30
N THR A 210 -11.74 -6.14 5.58
CA THR A 210 -12.52 -7.02 4.70
C THR A 210 -13.96 -6.55 4.57
N VAL A 211 -14.66 -6.32 5.68
CA VAL A 211 -16.06 -5.86 5.69
C VAL A 211 -16.17 -4.48 5.05
N SER A 212 -15.28 -3.55 5.42
CA SER A 212 -15.28 -2.20 4.82
C SER A 212 -15.02 -2.27 3.31
N GLY A 213 -14.10 -3.14 2.88
CA GLY A 213 -13.77 -3.36 1.48
C GLY A 213 -14.93 -3.97 0.69
N VAL A 214 -15.62 -4.97 1.24
CA VAL A 214 -16.79 -5.61 0.62
C VAL A 214 -17.92 -4.59 0.44
N CYS A 215 -18.26 -3.84 1.49
CA CYS A 215 -19.34 -2.85 1.41
C CYS A 215 -19.02 -1.69 0.45
N ALA A 216 -17.75 -1.29 0.32
CA ALA A 216 -17.33 -0.28 -0.65
C ALA A 216 -17.12 -0.84 -2.09
N TYR A 217 -17.14 -2.16 -2.25
CA TYR A 217 -16.80 -2.83 -3.52
C TYR A 217 -17.70 -2.46 -4.70
N PRO A 218 -19.03 -2.28 -4.55
CA PRO A 218 -19.88 -1.83 -5.65
C PRO A 218 -19.42 -0.52 -6.29
N PHE A 219 -18.89 0.42 -5.49
CA PHE A 219 -18.36 1.69 -5.98
C PHE A 219 -17.04 1.53 -6.72
N ASP A 220 -16.17 0.60 -6.29
CA ASP A 220 -14.99 0.23 -7.09
C ASP A 220 -15.42 -0.37 -8.44
N THR A 221 -16.37 -1.30 -8.46
CA THR A 221 -16.87 -1.90 -9.71
C THR A 221 -17.47 -0.86 -10.65
N LEU A 222 -18.31 0.07 -10.14
CA LEU A 222 -18.86 1.17 -10.91
C LEU A 222 -17.75 2.07 -11.49
N ARG A 223 -16.80 2.49 -10.65
CA ARG A 223 -15.66 3.32 -11.06
C ARG A 223 -14.90 2.65 -12.21
N ARG A 224 -14.52 1.38 -12.08
CA ARG A 224 -13.72 0.64 -13.08
C ARG A 224 -14.49 0.44 -14.39
N ARG A 225 -15.77 0.09 -14.34
CA ARG A 225 -16.61 -0.05 -15.54
C ARG A 225 -16.82 1.27 -16.26
N MET A 226 -17.02 2.36 -15.51
CA MET A 226 -17.07 3.70 -16.08
C MET A 226 -15.77 4.08 -16.79
N MET A 227 -14.58 3.80 -16.21
CA MET A 227 -13.29 4.02 -16.88
C MET A 227 -13.17 3.27 -18.21
N LEU A 228 -13.75 2.07 -18.28
CA LEU A 228 -13.67 1.28 -19.50
C LEU A 228 -14.46 1.95 -20.62
N THR A 229 -15.60 2.58 -20.37
CA THR A 229 -16.41 3.21 -21.45
C THR A 229 -15.70 4.35 -22.21
N SER A 230 -14.53 4.81 -21.77
CA SER A 230 -13.78 5.85 -22.48
C SER A 230 -13.30 5.34 -23.86
N GLY A 231 -13.48 6.14 -24.91
CA GLY A 231 -13.18 5.76 -26.29
C GLY A 231 -14.14 4.72 -26.88
N GLN A 232 -15.34 4.57 -26.32
CA GLN A 232 -16.44 3.77 -26.88
C GLN A 232 -17.60 4.69 -27.29
N PRO A 233 -18.41 4.33 -28.30
CA PRO A 233 -19.55 5.16 -28.73
C PRO A 233 -20.62 5.25 -27.64
N VAL A 234 -20.86 4.15 -26.92
CA VAL A 234 -21.83 4.10 -25.82
C VAL A 234 -21.10 4.29 -24.49
N LYS A 235 -21.55 5.30 -23.74
CA LYS A 235 -20.94 5.73 -22.47
C LYS A 235 -22.03 5.86 -21.40
N TYR A 236 -21.70 5.55 -20.16
CA TYR A 236 -22.58 5.85 -19.04
C TYR A 236 -22.69 7.36 -18.82
N ARG A 237 -23.92 7.86 -18.66
CA ARG A 237 -24.16 9.29 -18.45
C ARG A 237 -23.80 9.72 -17.03
N SER A 238 -24.10 8.87 -16.05
CA SER A 238 -23.86 9.12 -14.64
C SER A 238 -23.55 7.83 -13.89
N ALA A 239 -23.11 7.95 -12.64
CA ALA A 239 -22.90 6.80 -11.76
C ALA A 239 -24.19 5.99 -11.52
N MET A 240 -25.32 6.69 -11.38
CA MET A 240 -26.63 6.07 -11.18
C MET A 240 -27.12 5.36 -12.44
N ASP A 241 -26.88 5.97 -13.60
CA ASP A 241 -27.14 5.34 -14.89
C ASP A 241 -26.30 4.05 -15.05
N ALA A 242 -25.00 4.11 -14.72
CA ALA A 242 -24.14 2.92 -14.72
C ALA A 242 -24.66 1.83 -13.77
N PHE A 243 -25.04 2.20 -12.55
CA PHE A 243 -25.58 1.27 -11.56
C PHE A 243 -26.87 0.59 -12.01
N LEU A 244 -27.84 1.38 -12.48
CA LEU A 244 -29.12 0.86 -12.95
C LEU A 244 -28.96 -0.03 -14.17
N GLN A 245 -28.12 0.35 -15.13
CA GLN A 245 -27.85 -0.46 -16.31
C GLN A 245 -27.16 -1.78 -15.94
N ILE A 246 -26.17 -1.77 -15.04
CA ILE A 246 -25.50 -3.00 -14.59
C ILE A 246 -26.48 -3.94 -13.89
N ILE A 247 -27.32 -3.42 -12.99
CA ILE A 247 -28.31 -4.25 -12.30
C ILE A 247 -29.34 -4.84 -13.27
N ARG A 248 -29.84 -4.04 -14.22
CA ARG A 248 -30.82 -4.51 -15.21
C ARG A 248 -30.25 -5.55 -16.18
N THR A 249 -28.97 -5.44 -16.54
CA THR A 249 -28.35 -6.31 -17.56
C THR A 249 -27.66 -7.54 -16.97
N GLU A 250 -27.03 -7.42 -15.81
CA GLU A 250 -26.21 -8.48 -15.22
C GLU A 250 -26.65 -8.92 -13.81
N GLY A 251 -27.59 -8.19 -13.20
CA GLY A 251 -28.06 -8.43 -11.83
C GLY A 251 -27.18 -7.80 -10.75
N PHE A 252 -27.69 -7.79 -9.51
CA PHE A 252 -27.00 -7.18 -8.36
C PHE A 252 -25.66 -7.84 -8.02
N ALA A 253 -25.57 -9.16 -8.18
CA ALA A 253 -24.34 -9.92 -7.94
C ALA A 253 -23.17 -9.48 -8.84
N ALA A 254 -23.45 -8.84 -9.99
CA ALA A 254 -22.43 -8.34 -10.90
C ALA A 254 -21.52 -7.28 -10.27
N LEU A 255 -22.05 -6.50 -9.31
CA LEU A 255 -21.30 -5.47 -8.60
C LEU A 255 -20.20 -6.05 -7.70
N PHE A 256 -20.35 -7.32 -7.29
CA PHE A 256 -19.42 -8.03 -6.40
C PHE A 256 -18.50 -9.01 -7.14
N ARG A 257 -18.53 -9.04 -8.48
CA ARG A 257 -17.61 -9.88 -9.26
C ARG A 257 -16.15 -9.49 -8.98
N GLY A 258 -15.34 -10.49 -8.63
CA GLY A 258 -13.94 -10.30 -8.26
C GLY A 258 -13.68 -9.93 -6.79
N VAL A 259 -14.71 -9.81 -5.94
CA VAL A 259 -14.52 -9.48 -4.51
C VAL A 259 -13.63 -10.49 -3.79
N THR A 260 -13.78 -11.78 -4.09
CA THR A 260 -12.92 -12.85 -3.55
C THR A 260 -11.47 -12.71 -4.01
N ALA A 261 -11.24 -12.35 -5.28
CA ALA A 261 -9.88 -12.08 -5.77
C ALA A 261 -9.28 -10.84 -5.09
N ASN A 262 -10.12 -9.84 -4.77
CA ASN A 262 -9.71 -8.67 -3.99
C ASN A 262 -9.37 -9.00 -2.52
N MET A 263 -10.07 -9.97 -1.91
CA MET A 263 -9.73 -10.47 -0.57
C MET A 263 -8.38 -11.21 -0.58
N LEU A 264 -8.16 -12.09 -1.56
CA LEU A 264 -6.87 -12.78 -1.75
C LEU A 264 -5.74 -11.77 -1.98
N LEU A 265 -6.00 -10.72 -2.75
CA LEU A 265 -5.07 -9.61 -2.94
C LEU A 265 -4.73 -8.91 -1.63
N GLY A 266 -5.71 -8.71 -0.75
CA GLY A 266 -5.50 -8.15 0.59
C GLY A 266 -4.59 -9.01 1.46
N VAL A 267 -4.82 -10.34 1.47
CA VAL A 267 -3.98 -11.31 2.19
C VAL A 267 -2.56 -11.35 1.62
N ALA A 268 -2.42 -11.42 0.29
CA ALA A 268 -1.12 -11.42 -0.38
C ALA A 268 -0.35 -10.13 -0.09
N GLY A 269 -1.02 -8.98 -0.15
CA GLY A 269 -0.40 -7.68 0.17
C GLY A 269 0.10 -7.62 1.62
N ALA A 270 -0.72 -8.05 2.58
CA ALA A 270 -0.34 -8.10 3.99
C ALA A 270 0.83 -9.06 4.25
N GLY A 271 0.80 -10.24 3.62
CA GLY A 271 1.88 -11.23 3.72
C GLY A 271 3.22 -10.71 3.19
N VAL A 272 3.22 -10.04 2.03
CA VAL A 272 4.46 -9.49 1.47
C VAL A 272 4.98 -8.31 2.30
N LEU A 273 4.10 -7.46 2.84
CA LEU A 273 4.49 -6.40 3.76
C LEU A 273 5.11 -6.96 5.05
N ALA A 274 4.49 -7.97 5.66
CA ALA A 274 5.02 -8.63 6.85
C ALA A 274 6.38 -9.30 6.56
N GLY A 275 6.51 -9.97 5.42
CA GLY A 275 7.78 -10.55 4.98
C GLY A 275 8.87 -9.49 4.78
N TYR A 276 8.54 -8.35 4.18
CA TYR A 276 9.46 -7.23 4.03
C TYR A 276 9.91 -6.66 5.38
N ASP A 277 8.98 -6.47 6.32
CA ASP A 277 9.32 -5.98 7.67
C ASP A 277 10.30 -6.92 8.38
N GLN A 278 10.12 -8.24 8.23
CA GLN A 278 11.07 -9.21 8.78
C GLN A 278 12.45 -9.13 8.12
N LEU A 279 12.50 -9.04 6.79
CA LEU A 279 13.77 -8.88 6.05
C LEU A 279 14.48 -7.58 6.44
N TYR A 280 13.73 -6.49 6.62
CA TYR A 280 14.27 -5.20 7.06
C TYR A 280 14.84 -5.27 8.48
N ARG A 281 14.13 -5.94 9.40
CA ARG A 281 14.64 -6.19 10.77
C ARG A 281 15.96 -6.95 10.72
N ILE A 282 16.02 -8.03 9.95
CA ILE A 282 17.24 -8.84 9.80
C ILE A 282 18.38 -7.98 9.23
N PHE A 283 18.12 -7.20 8.17
CA PHE A 283 19.12 -6.32 7.57
C PHE A 283 19.65 -5.26 8.55
N THR A 284 18.76 -4.67 9.34
CA THR A 284 19.12 -3.67 10.36
C THR A 284 19.95 -4.29 11.48
N ILE A 285 19.59 -5.50 11.93
CA ILE A 285 20.35 -6.27 12.91
C ILE A 285 21.74 -6.60 12.37
N LEU A 286 21.86 -7.02 11.11
CA LEU A 286 23.15 -7.32 10.46
C LEU A 286 24.03 -6.07 10.33
N GLN A 287 23.46 -4.91 10.00
CA GLN A 287 24.19 -3.63 10.01
C GLN A 287 24.62 -3.21 11.42
N CYS A 288 23.75 -3.40 12.42
CA CYS A 288 24.09 -3.12 13.81
C CYS A 288 25.23 -4.04 14.30
N SER A 289 25.16 -5.33 13.97
CA SER A 289 26.21 -6.33 14.27
C SER A 289 27.55 -5.96 13.63
N LYS A 290 27.58 -5.61 12.34
CA LYS A 290 28.81 -5.13 11.67
C LYS A 290 29.36 -3.84 12.30
N ARG A 291 28.48 -2.93 12.70
CA ARG A 291 28.90 -1.67 13.34
C ARG A 291 29.40 -1.90 14.77
N MET A 292 28.88 -2.91 15.45
CA MET A 292 29.34 -3.36 16.77
C MET A 292 30.70 -4.06 16.65
N GLN A 293 30.92 -4.90 15.64
CA GLN A 293 32.23 -5.50 15.32
C GLN A 293 33.29 -4.46 14.93
N CYS A 294 32.92 -3.42 14.17
CA CYS A 294 33.81 -2.28 13.92
C CYS A 294 34.14 -1.52 15.20
N LEU A 295 33.18 -1.36 16.13
CA LEU A 295 33.40 -0.71 17.41
C LEU A 295 34.25 -1.56 18.35
N GLU A 296 34.05 -2.88 18.39
CA GLU A 296 34.93 -3.83 19.09
C GLU A 296 36.33 -3.77 18.49
N SER A 297 36.49 -3.80 17.17
CA SER A 297 37.81 -3.67 16.52
C SER A 297 38.45 -2.30 16.77
N PHE A 298 37.68 -1.21 16.86
CA PHE A 298 38.19 0.12 17.20
C PHE A 298 38.53 0.26 18.70
N TYR A 299 37.79 -0.42 19.56
CA TYR A 299 38.03 -0.49 21.00
C TYR A 299 39.26 -1.35 21.29
N ASP A 300 39.42 -2.45 20.56
CA ASP A 300 40.57 -3.36 20.61
C ASP A 300 41.80 -2.70 19.98
N MET A 301 41.67 -1.87 18.94
CA MET A 301 42.78 -1.02 18.45
C MET A 301 43.15 0.11 19.42
N ARG A 302 42.21 0.66 20.19
CA ARG A 302 42.51 1.69 21.20
C ARG A 302 43.14 1.13 22.47
N ASN A 303 42.81 -0.10 22.83
CA ASN A 303 43.30 -0.75 24.05
C ASN A 303 44.46 -1.73 23.77
N GLY A 304 44.60 -2.19 22.53
CA GLY A 304 45.58 -3.17 22.07
C GLY A 304 46.72 -2.54 21.28
N THR A 305 47.55 -1.76 21.97
CA THR A 305 49.02 -1.68 21.81
C THR A 305 49.67 -0.79 22.89
N THR A 306 48.88 -0.03 23.65
CA THR A 306 49.40 0.80 24.76
C THR A 306 48.93 0.39 26.16
N PHE A 307 47.87 -0.40 26.32
CA PHE A 307 47.40 -0.78 27.67
C PHE A 307 48.18 -1.96 28.27
N ALA A 308 48.60 -2.94 27.45
CA ALA A 308 49.46 -4.04 27.89
C ALA A 308 50.89 -3.57 28.24
N ALA A 309 51.38 -2.50 27.59
CA ALA A 309 52.68 -1.89 27.91
C ALA A 309 52.63 -1.02 29.18
N LEU A 310 51.48 -0.43 29.52
CA LEU A 310 51.31 0.30 30.79
C LEU A 310 51.08 -0.62 32.00
N MET A 311 50.39 -1.75 31.80
CA MET A 311 50.09 -2.71 32.88
C MET A 311 51.32 -3.52 33.34
N CYS A 312 52.42 -3.54 32.59
CA CYS A 312 53.64 -4.25 32.99
C CYS A 312 54.58 -3.40 33.89
N LYS A 313 54.30 -2.11 34.10
CA LYS A 313 55.20 -1.21 34.86
C LYS A 313 54.73 -0.81 36.26
N HIS A 314 53.51 -1.16 36.67
CA HIS A 314 52.98 -0.85 38.01
C HIS A 314 52.15 -2.02 38.57
N PHE A 315 52.82 -3.14 38.81
CA PHE A 315 52.25 -4.27 39.55
C PHE A 315 52.66 -4.16 41.02
N HIS A 316 51.82 -3.56 41.86
CA HIS A 316 51.81 -3.91 43.28
C HIS A 316 50.44 -3.64 43.94
N ARG A 317 49.84 -4.74 44.42
CA ARG A 317 48.82 -4.81 45.50
C ARG A 317 47.48 -4.07 45.33
N ARG A 318 46.45 -4.86 45.00
CA ARG A 318 45.10 -4.99 45.63
C ARG A 318 43.95 -5.07 44.61
N SER A 319 43.18 -6.15 44.74
CA SER A 319 41.74 -6.32 44.44
C SER A 319 41.18 -5.73 43.14
N ILE A 320 41.31 -6.45 42.02
CA ILE A 320 40.82 -6.07 40.68
C ILE A 320 39.34 -6.46 40.40
N LEU A 321 38.74 -7.32 41.23
CA LEU A 321 37.38 -7.84 41.02
C LEU A 321 36.24 -6.79 40.98
N PRO A 322 36.21 -5.75 41.84
CA PRO A 322 35.09 -4.79 41.83
C PRO A 322 35.15 -3.82 40.63
N PHE A 323 36.34 -3.52 40.10
CA PHE A 323 36.51 -2.62 38.95
C PHE A 323 36.12 -3.30 37.62
N LEU A 324 36.46 -4.57 37.45
CA LEU A 324 36.02 -5.36 36.30
C LEU A 324 34.50 -5.56 36.30
N MET A 325 33.88 -5.82 37.47
CA MET A 325 32.42 -5.94 37.56
C MET A 325 31.68 -4.62 37.26
N GLN A 326 32.19 -3.48 37.73
CA GLN A 326 31.60 -2.17 37.41
C GLN A 326 31.73 -1.82 35.93
N PHE A 327 32.86 -2.15 35.30
CA PHE A 327 33.06 -1.91 33.87
C PHE A 327 32.18 -2.83 33.01
N TRP A 328 32.02 -4.10 33.43
CA TRP A 328 31.13 -5.06 32.77
C TRP A 328 29.65 -4.66 32.91
N GLN A 329 29.23 -4.21 34.10
CA GLN A 329 27.89 -3.65 34.32
C GLN A 329 27.65 -2.38 33.50
N PHE A 330 28.62 -1.46 33.41
CA PHE A 330 28.47 -0.22 32.64
C PHE A 330 28.36 -0.48 31.14
N THR A 331 29.08 -1.48 30.64
CA THR A 331 29.08 -1.89 29.23
C THR A 331 27.77 -2.60 28.87
N ILE A 332 27.26 -3.48 29.74
CA ILE A 332 25.94 -4.12 29.58
C ILE A 332 24.82 -3.07 29.72
N LEU A 333 24.92 -2.10 30.64
CA LEU A 333 23.92 -1.03 30.76
C LEU A 333 23.91 -0.10 29.53
N GLN A 334 25.07 0.21 28.95
CA GLN A 334 25.17 0.99 27.71
C GLN A 334 24.61 0.21 26.51
N CYS A 335 24.86 -1.09 26.44
CA CYS A 335 24.32 -1.96 25.39
C CYS A 335 22.80 -2.16 25.54
N SER A 336 22.31 -2.34 26.78
CA SER A 336 20.89 -2.42 27.13
C SER A 336 20.15 -1.11 26.88
N LYS A 337 20.75 0.05 27.23
CA LYS A 337 20.17 1.38 26.93
C LYS A 337 20.13 1.67 25.43
N ARG A 338 21.10 1.17 24.65
CA ARG A 338 21.09 1.28 23.18
C ARG A 338 20.11 0.31 22.51
N MET A 339 19.89 -0.88 23.06
CA MET A 339 18.81 -1.79 22.64
C MET A 339 17.42 -1.23 22.97
N GLN A 340 17.22 -0.64 24.15
CA GLN A 340 15.98 0.06 24.50
C GLN A 340 15.74 1.30 23.62
N CYS A 341 16.81 1.98 23.19
CA CYS A 341 16.71 3.09 22.24
C CYS A 341 16.32 2.60 20.84
N LEU A 342 16.73 1.38 20.44
CA LEU A 342 16.29 0.70 19.22
C LEU A 342 14.82 0.25 19.29
N GLU A 343 14.36 -0.27 20.43
CA GLU A 343 12.93 -0.58 20.67
C GLU A 343 12.07 0.70 20.65
N SER A 344 12.50 1.78 21.31
CA SER A 344 11.80 3.08 21.27
C SER A 344 11.84 3.76 19.89
N PHE A 345 12.89 3.54 19.09
CA PHE A 345 12.96 4.01 17.70
C PHE A 345 12.06 3.19 16.75
N TYR A 346 11.89 1.90 17.04
CA TYR A 346 11.01 1.00 16.30
C TYR A 346 9.53 1.32 16.58
N ASP A 347 9.19 1.63 17.84
CA ASP A 347 7.83 2.05 18.26
C ASP A 347 7.41 3.40 17.68
N MET A 348 8.35 4.36 17.53
CA MET A 348 8.07 5.65 16.92
C MET A 348 7.86 5.59 15.40
N ARG A 349 8.44 4.62 14.71
CA ARG A 349 8.37 4.54 13.24
C ARG A 349 7.20 3.71 12.72
N ASN A 350 6.78 2.68 13.45
CA ASN A 350 5.76 1.77 12.95
C ASN A 350 4.32 2.24 13.13
N GLY A 351 3.98 3.23 13.96
CA GLY A 351 2.59 3.69 14.10
C GLY A 351 1.56 2.61 14.47
N THR A 352 1.99 1.36 14.67
CA THR A 352 1.18 0.19 15.04
C THR A 352 0.82 0.23 16.50
N THR A 353 1.53 1.04 17.28
CA THR A 353 1.22 1.37 18.68
C THR A 353 0.32 2.58 18.83
N PHE A 354 -0.16 3.27 17.80
CA PHE A 354 -1.29 4.20 18.03
C PHE A 354 -2.62 3.45 18.22
N ALA A 355 -2.74 2.22 17.71
CA ALA A 355 -3.89 1.36 17.97
C ALA A 355 -3.75 0.56 19.28
N ALA A 356 -2.52 0.17 19.67
CA ALA A 356 -2.28 -0.62 20.88
C ALA A 356 -2.01 0.22 22.16
N LEU A 357 -1.39 1.41 22.08
CA LEU A 357 -1.23 2.29 23.26
C LEU A 357 -2.51 3.09 23.60
N MET A 358 -3.39 3.34 22.63
CA MET A 358 -4.76 3.83 22.92
C MET A 358 -5.64 2.75 23.58
N TRP A 359 -5.24 1.48 23.54
CA TRP A 359 -5.94 0.39 24.22
C TRP A 359 -5.48 0.21 25.68
N LYS A 360 -4.27 0.66 26.04
CA LYS A 360 -3.78 0.66 27.43
C LYS A 360 -4.08 1.94 28.21
N ARG A 361 -4.66 2.96 27.57
CA ARG A 361 -5.18 4.18 28.21
C ARG A 361 -6.60 4.50 27.72
N ALA A 362 -7.47 3.49 27.73
CA ALA A 362 -8.91 3.63 27.65
C ALA A 362 -9.54 3.10 28.94
#